data_AF-A0A0V1C7D0-F1
#
_entry.id   AF-A0A0V1C7D0-F1
#
_cell.length_a   1.000
_cell.length_b   1.000
_cell.length_c   1.000
_cell.angle_alpha   90.00
_cell.angle_beta   90.00
_cell.angle_gamma   90.00
#
_symmetry.space_group_name_H-M   'P 1'
#
loop_
_entity.id
_entity.type
_entity.pdbx_description
1 polymer ?
#
loop_
_entity_poly.entity_id
_entity_poly.type
_entity_poly.pdbx_seq_one_letter_code
_entity_poly.pdbx_strand_id
1 'polypeptide(L)'
;MKLCEHLPKQQNHKLCFDNYFNFIELQLRLKEQGIWTCGTIRSNRLRGCPFLSEQALKAVVYLRATQNTSETRVSFVAAKSKVAPRKKLGVP
;
A
#
# COMPACT_ATOMS: atom_id res chain seq x y z
N MET A 1 2.34 16.56 2.60
CA MET A 1 2.26 16.91 1.16
C MET A 1 3.39 17.80 0.68
N LYS A 2 3.91 18.76 1.46
CA LYS A 2 4.99 19.67 1.03
C LYS A 2 6.18 19.00 0.31
N LEU A 3 6.68 17.88 0.85
CA LEU A 3 7.80 17.15 0.25
C LEU A 3 7.49 16.55 -1.14
N CYS A 4 6.21 16.37 -1.47
CA CYS A 4 5.74 15.73 -2.69
C CYS A 4 5.23 16.74 -3.73
N GLU A 5 5.27 18.05 -3.45
CA GLU A 5 4.67 19.08 -4.31
C GLU A 5 5.29 19.14 -5.71
N HIS A 6 6.61 18.94 -5.78
CA HIS A 6 7.38 18.98 -7.02
C HIS A 6 7.61 17.58 -7.63
N LEU A 7 6.98 16.54 -7.08
CA LEU A 7 7.13 15.20 -7.64
C LEU A 7 6.41 15.11 -8.99
N PRO A 8 7.02 14.45 -9.99
CA PRO A 8 6.37 14.20 -11.25
C PRO A 8 5.11 13.33 -11.06
N LYS A 9 3.96 13.86 -11.46
CA LYS A 9 2.66 13.20 -11.33
C LYS A 9 2.42 12.25 -12.50
N GLN A 10 1.67 11.17 -12.25
CA GLN A 10 1.26 10.19 -13.28
C GLN A 10 2.40 9.51 -14.05
N GLN A 11 3.64 9.55 -13.53
CA GLN A 11 4.81 8.94 -14.18
C GLN A 11 5.15 7.54 -13.62
N ASN A 12 4.19 6.85 -12.99
CA ASN A 12 4.39 5.53 -12.37
C ASN A 12 5.53 5.46 -11.32
N HIS A 13 5.91 6.60 -10.74
CA HIS A 13 6.83 6.65 -9.61
C HIS A 13 6.18 6.06 -8.35
N LYS A 14 6.99 5.36 -7.55
CA LYS A 14 6.60 4.82 -6.24
C LYS A 14 7.34 5.56 -5.15
N LEU A 15 6.60 6.26 -4.29
CA LEU A 15 7.13 6.93 -3.12
C LEU A 15 7.08 5.98 -1.92
N CYS A 16 8.22 5.70 -1.30
CA CYS A 16 8.29 4.81 -0.15
C CYS A 16 8.47 5.59 1.14
N PHE A 17 7.58 5.35 2.11
CA PHE A 17 7.54 6.01 3.40
C PHE A 17 8.04 5.09 4.51
N ASP A 18 8.78 5.66 5.44
CA ASP A 18 8.97 5.07 6.76
C ASP A 18 7.69 5.20 7.62
N ASN A 19 7.59 4.38 8.65
CA ASN A 19 6.53 4.30 9.65
C ASN A 19 6.13 5.64 10.26
N TYR A 20 7.01 6.65 10.25
CA TYR A 20 6.77 7.94 10.87
C TYR A 20 5.86 8.81 10.00
N PHE A 21 6.06 8.82 8.69
CA PHE A 21 5.31 9.64 7.74
C PHE A 21 4.16 8.90 7.05
N ASN A 22 4.04 7.58 7.28
CA ASN A 22 3.07 6.76 6.60
C ASN A 22 1.68 6.80 7.27
N PHE A 23 0.74 7.50 6.63
CA PHE A 23 -0.67 7.62 7.04
C PHE A 23 -1.60 7.26 5.88
N ILE A 24 -2.71 6.56 6.16
CA ILE A 24 -3.66 6.11 5.12
C ILE A 24 -4.21 7.28 4.30
N GLU A 25 -4.57 8.38 4.96
CA GLU A 25 -5.11 9.59 4.31
C GLU A 25 -4.11 10.24 3.34
N LEU A 26 -2.82 10.23 3.71
CA LEU A 26 -1.76 10.74 2.86
C LEU A 26 -1.60 9.87 1.61
N GLN A 27 -1.63 8.55 1.77
CA GLN A 27 -1.54 7.62 0.65
C GLN A 27 -2.72 7.77 -0.32
N LEU A 28 -3.94 7.98 0.19
CA LEU A 28 -5.14 8.22 -0.63
C LEU A 28 -4.98 9.49 -1.49
N ARG A 29 -4.58 10.62 -0.87
CA ARG A 29 -4.35 11.88 -1.61
C ARG A 29 -3.26 11.75 -2.66
N LEU A 30 -2.18 11.02 -2.37
CA LEU A 30 -1.10 10.79 -3.34
C LEU A 30 -1.56 9.92 -4.51
N LYS A 31 -2.39 8.91 -4.24
CA LYS A 31 -3.00 8.06 -5.27
C LYS A 31 -3.90 8.88 -6.21
N GLU A 32 -4.70 9.81 -5.68
CA GLU A 32 -5.52 10.74 -6.49
C GLU A 32 -4.66 11.62 -7.42
N GLN A 33 -3.42 11.92 -7.01
CA GLN A 33 -2.45 12.65 -7.84
C GLN A 33 -1.65 11.74 -8.79
N GLY A 34 -1.99 10.44 -8.86
CA GLY A 34 -1.29 9.47 -9.69
C GLY A 34 0.11 9.09 -9.17
N ILE A 35 0.37 9.33 -7.88
CA ILE A 35 1.61 8.95 -7.20
C ILE A 35 1.35 7.69 -6.39
N TRP A 36 2.01 6.60 -6.76
CA TRP A 36 1.89 5.35 -6.02
C TRP A 36 2.76 5.39 -4.77
N THR A 37 2.30 4.75 -3.70
CA THR A 37 3.01 4.78 -2.42
C THR A 37 3.22 3.39 -1.83
N CYS A 38 4.26 3.26 -1.02
CA CYS A 38 4.67 2.04 -0.33
C CYS A 38 5.15 2.39 1.08
N GLY A 39 5.02 1.50 2.07
CA GLY A 39 5.60 1.76 3.39
C GLY A 39 5.00 0.91 4.50
N THR A 40 5.61 1.01 5.68
CA THR A 40 5.12 0.35 6.90
C THR A 40 4.18 1.28 7.67
N ILE A 41 3.11 0.76 8.25
CA ILE A 41 2.18 1.56 9.07
C ILE A 41 2.09 0.96 10.48
N ARG A 42 2.12 1.81 11.49
CA ARG A 42 1.93 1.37 12.88
C ARG A 42 0.47 1.00 13.12
N SER A 43 0.23 -0.04 13.92
CA SER A 43 -1.13 -0.54 14.22
C SER A 43 -2.05 0.52 14.81
N ASN A 44 -1.52 1.40 15.68
CA ASN A 44 -2.27 2.50 16.29
C ASN A 44 -2.69 3.60 15.28
N ARG A 45 -2.24 3.56 14.03
CA ARG A 45 -2.58 4.54 12.97
C ARG A 45 -3.57 3.98 11.94
N LEU A 46 -4.07 2.77 12.15
CA LEU A 46 -5.00 2.09 11.24
C LEU A 46 -6.43 2.65 11.29
N ARG A 47 -6.76 3.54 12.23
CA ARG A 47 -8.07 4.25 12.33
C ARG A 47 -9.28 3.30 12.24
N GLY A 48 -9.20 2.16 12.92
CA GLY A 48 -10.26 1.14 12.90
C GLY A 48 -10.31 0.27 11.65
N CYS A 49 -9.32 0.38 10.75
CA CYS A 49 -9.16 -0.58 9.66
C CYS A 49 -8.99 -1.98 10.25
N PRO A 50 -9.81 -2.96 9.82
CA PRO A 50 -9.92 -4.27 10.46
C PRO A 50 -8.63 -5.09 10.25
N PHE A 51 -7.64 -4.89 11.11
CA PHE A 51 -6.34 -5.56 10.99
C PHE A 51 -6.46 -7.04 11.34
N LEU A 52 -5.77 -7.88 10.56
CA LEU A 52 -5.67 -9.29 10.89
C LEU A 52 -4.90 -9.48 12.21
N SER A 53 -5.14 -10.59 12.89
CA SER A 53 -4.33 -10.97 14.05
C SER A 53 -2.86 -11.12 13.65
N GLU A 54 -1.93 -10.89 14.58
CA GLU A 54 -0.49 -11.05 14.31
C GLU A 54 -0.16 -12.45 13.76
N GLN A 55 -0.86 -13.47 14.25
CA GLN A 55 -0.76 -14.85 13.79
C GLN A 55 -1.15 -15.00 12.31
N ALA A 56 -2.18 -14.27 11.87
CA ALA A 56 -2.61 -14.21 10.48
C ALA A 56 -1.69 -13.31 9.61
N LEU A 57 -1.00 -12.31 10.16
CA LEU A 57 0.00 -11.49 9.46
C LEU A 57 1.36 -12.17 9.26
N LYS A 58 1.72 -13.11 10.15
CA LYS A 58 2.91 -13.97 9.94
C LYS A 58 2.76 -14.84 8.69
N ALA A 59 1.53 -15.14 8.29
CA ALA A 59 1.25 -15.48 6.90
C ALA A 59 1.26 -14.17 6.11
N VAL A 60 2.18 -13.99 5.15
CA VAL A 60 2.27 -12.75 4.35
C VAL A 60 0.87 -12.29 3.90
N VAL A 61 0.46 -11.05 4.17
CA VAL A 61 -0.87 -10.51 3.81
C VAL A 61 -0.70 -9.13 3.17
N TYR A 62 -1.44 -8.87 2.10
CA TYR A 62 -1.50 -7.56 1.45
C TYR A 62 -2.79 -6.82 1.82
N LEU A 63 -2.70 -5.51 2.00
CA LEU A 63 -3.84 -4.60 2.02
C LEU A 63 -4.29 -4.31 0.58
N ARG A 64 -5.53 -4.64 0.24
CA ARG A 64 -6.15 -4.35 -1.05
C ARG A 64 -7.21 -3.26 -0.89
N ALA A 65 -6.97 -2.10 -1.47
CA ALA A 65 -7.98 -1.06 -1.62
C ALA A 65 -8.63 -1.17 -3.02
N THR A 66 -9.93 -1.40 -3.07
CA THR A 66 -10.73 -1.46 -4.29
C THR A 66 -11.63 -0.24 -4.32
N GLN A 67 -11.63 0.50 -5.44
CA GLN A 67 -12.34 1.76 -5.57
C GLN A 67 -13.36 1.62 -6.68
N ASN A 68 -14.65 1.71 -6.34
CA ASN A 68 -15.74 1.87 -7.29
C ASN A 68 -16.21 3.33 -7.23
N THR A 69 -17.03 3.76 -8.20
CA THR A 69 -17.46 5.15 -8.41
C THR A 69 -18.03 5.84 -7.16
N SER A 70 -18.56 5.08 -6.20
CA SER A 70 -19.21 5.60 -4.99
C SER A 70 -18.59 5.13 -3.68
N GLU A 71 -17.64 4.18 -3.70
CA GLU A 71 -17.16 3.54 -2.48
C GLU A 71 -15.72 3.02 -2.59
N THR A 72 -14.92 3.27 -1.55
CA THR A 72 -13.60 2.68 -1.39
C THR A 72 -13.68 1.57 -0.34
N ARG A 73 -13.51 0.31 -0.76
CA ARG A 73 -13.44 -0.84 0.16
C ARG A 73 -12.00 -1.28 0.36
N VAL A 74 -11.60 -1.40 1.61
CA VAL A 74 -10.27 -1.89 2.01
C VAL A 74 -10.43 -3.30 2.59
N SER A 75 -9.71 -4.27 2.04
CA SER A 75 -9.72 -5.66 2.51
C SER A 75 -8.31 -6.20 2.68
N PHE A 76 -8.15 -7.15 3.61
CA PHE A 76 -6.91 -7.90 3.80
C PHE A 76 -6.95 -9.16 2.94
N VAL A 77 -5.90 -9.39 2.15
CA VAL A 77 -5.78 -10.56 1.28
C VAL A 77 -4.56 -11.35 1.71
N ALA A 78 -4.78 -12.57 2.21
CA ALA A 78 -3.69 -13.48 2.49
C ALA A 78 -2.87 -13.69 1.21
N ALA A 79 -1.57 -13.43 1.27
CA ALA A 79 -0.65 -13.89 0.25
C ALA A 79 -0.63 -15.41 0.40
N LYS A 80 -1.43 -16.09 -0.42
CA LYS A 80 -1.29 -17.54 -0.58
C LYS A 80 0.20 -17.78 -0.78
N SER A 81 0.80 -18.64 0.05
CA SER A 81 2.19 -19.11 -0.02
C SER A 81 2.49 -19.94 -1.27
N LYS A 82 1.85 -19.59 -2.39
CA LYS A 82 2.27 -19.89 -3.76
C LYS A 82 2.72 -18.58 -4.42
N VAL A 83 3.67 -17.87 -3.79
CA VAL A 83 4.62 -17.14 -4.62
C VAL A 83 5.42 -18.27 -5.27
N ALA A 84 4.97 -18.70 -6.45
CA ALA A 84 5.80 -19.47 -7.35
C ALA A 84 7.19 -18.80 -7.34
N PRO A 85 8.30 -19.56 -7.21
CA PRO A 85 9.63 -18.97 -7.25
C PRO A 85 9.66 -18.08 -8.48
N ARG A 86 9.87 -16.77 -8.27
CA ARG A 86 9.83 -15.77 -9.33
C ARG A 86 10.57 -16.35 -10.51
N LYS A 87 9.82 -16.69 -11.57
CA LYS A 87 10.36 -17.01 -12.90
C LYS A 87 11.42 -15.93 -13.15
N LYS A 88 12.69 -16.33 -13.27
CA LYS A 88 13.81 -15.40 -13.45
C LYS A 88 13.39 -14.36 -14.50
N LEU A 89 13.31 -13.10 -14.11
CA LEU A 89 13.40 -12.01 -15.07
C LEU A 89 14.86 -11.99 -15.52
N GLY A 90 15.19 -12.85 -16.47
CA GLY A 90 16.19 -12.48 -17.46
C GLY A 90 15.43 -11.75 -18.56
N VAL A 91 15.90 -10.55 -18.94
CA VAL A 91 16.45 -10.15 -20.25
C VAL A 91 16.87 -8.66 -20.13
N PRO A 92 17.88 -8.14 -20.86
CA PRO A 92 19.05 -8.75 -21.51
C PRO A 92 20.31 -8.73 -20.63
#